data_AF-A0A0A7LQ03-F1
#
_entry.id   AF-A0A0A7LQ03-F1
#
_cell.length_a   1.000
_cell.length_b   1.000
_cell.length_c   1.000
_cell.angle_alpha   90.00
_cell.angle_beta   90.00
_cell.angle_gamma   90.00
#
_symmetry.space_group_name_H-M   'P 1'
#
loop_
_entity.id
_entity.type
_entity.pdbx_description
1 polymer ?
#
loop_
_entity_poly.entity_id
_entity_poly.type
_entity_poly.pdbx_seq_one_letter_code
_entity_poly.pdbx_strand_id
1 'polypeptide(L)'
;MTVFFDKANLEALLRTHGQAGQAETLKMLRGEVDVAINFTMQDVMASGASRDVLSKFVGQMTVGRKQTKFRFMQPAYPARPITLTFYTQPLSHRRPVVMADDTEMAGCKAAGTCLVGTVGDELPALSRLHRGDKYKFSTPLTIGNGNGQFASWQQLTPLVLPFHDLILHDRYLLRQSWAVRHNYPLLLEALVRGRRGKLNIVLMTLEPERDNTDSVDYTELRRMTKEVVTAETGEEPNFTVVWGENGHDVRHDRHIFTNYQWLASHDSFNYFNSNGSIRSEADTLTLHNLADSELRQQADELLSRIQGRITALLADDSAFVEGDRASSFLTF
;
A
#
# COMPACT_ATOMS: atom_id res chain seq x y z
N MET A 1 -5.21 -4.14 9.34
CA MET A 1 -6.01 -3.71 8.17
C MET A 1 -7.47 -3.92 8.52
N THR A 2 -8.34 -2.98 8.17
CA THR A 2 -9.77 -3.08 8.51
C THR A 2 -10.62 -2.88 7.28
N VAL A 3 -11.54 -3.81 7.04
CA VAL A 3 -12.57 -3.72 6.02
C VAL A 3 -13.84 -3.15 6.63
N PHE A 4 -14.32 -2.05 6.07
CA PHE A 4 -15.53 -1.35 6.47
C PHE A 4 -16.64 -1.68 5.50
N PHE A 5 -17.80 -2.08 6.02
CA PHE A 5 -18.98 -2.35 5.19
C PHE A 5 -20.15 -1.48 5.63
N ASP A 6 -20.75 -0.81 4.66
CA ASP A 6 -22.15 -0.43 4.74
C ASP A 6 -23.04 -1.66 4.50
N LYS A 7 -24.30 -1.55 4.93
CA LYS A 7 -25.26 -2.66 4.88
C LYS A 7 -25.47 -3.15 3.44
N ALA A 8 -25.75 -2.24 2.51
CA ALA A 8 -26.02 -2.57 1.11
C ALA A 8 -24.84 -3.32 0.47
N ASN A 9 -23.61 -2.91 0.78
CA ASN A 9 -22.41 -3.56 0.26
C ASN A 9 -22.20 -4.96 0.81
N LEU A 10 -22.40 -5.15 2.12
CA LEU A 10 -22.29 -6.49 2.69
C LEU A 10 -23.35 -7.44 2.11
N GLU A 11 -24.59 -6.96 1.93
CA GLU A 11 -25.63 -7.74 1.27
C GLU A 11 -25.24 -8.10 -0.17
N ALA A 12 -24.69 -7.15 -0.94
CA ALA A 12 -24.22 -7.39 -2.29
C ALA A 12 -23.11 -8.44 -2.34
N LEU A 13 -22.10 -8.35 -1.48
CA LEU A 13 -21.03 -9.34 -1.35
C LEU A 13 -21.57 -10.74 -1.04
N LEU A 14 -22.53 -10.86 -0.13
CA LEU A 14 -23.06 -12.16 0.27
C LEU A 14 -23.92 -12.80 -0.84
N ARG A 15 -24.45 -12.00 -1.77
CA ARG A 15 -25.17 -12.49 -2.96
C ARG A 15 -24.24 -13.02 -4.06
N THR A 16 -22.94 -12.77 -4.01
CA THR A 16 -21.98 -13.32 -4.99
C THR A 16 -21.66 -14.80 -4.76
N HIS A 17 -22.58 -15.55 -4.16
CA HIS A 17 -22.39 -16.95 -3.81
C HIS A 17 -22.02 -17.80 -5.03
N GLY A 18 -20.88 -18.50 -4.94
CA GLY A 18 -20.39 -19.38 -5.99
C GLY A 18 -19.61 -18.66 -7.11
N GLN A 19 -19.43 -17.34 -7.04
CA GLN A 19 -18.51 -16.63 -7.94
C GLN A 19 -17.04 -16.92 -7.58
N ALA A 20 -16.17 -16.93 -8.58
CA ALA A 20 -14.74 -17.18 -8.40
C ALA A 20 -14.10 -16.17 -7.41
N GLY A 21 -13.27 -16.66 -6.50
CA GLY A 21 -12.60 -15.84 -5.49
C GLY A 21 -13.46 -15.49 -4.27
N GLN A 22 -14.75 -15.83 -4.25
CA GLN A 22 -15.62 -15.51 -3.11
C GLN A 22 -15.21 -16.29 -1.85
N ALA A 23 -14.97 -17.60 -1.98
CA ALA A 23 -14.59 -18.44 -0.84
C ALA A 23 -13.29 -17.94 -0.20
N GLU A 24 -12.31 -17.58 -1.03
CA GLU A 24 -11.03 -17.00 -0.64
C GLU A 24 -11.23 -15.65 0.05
N THR A 25 -12.10 -14.81 -0.50
CA THR A 25 -12.44 -13.50 0.09
C THR A 25 -13.08 -13.65 1.47
N LEU A 26 -14.07 -14.54 1.63
CA LEU A 26 -14.70 -14.79 2.92
C LEU A 26 -13.72 -15.42 3.93
N LYS A 27 -12.83 -16.30 3.47
CA LYS A 27 -11.76 -16.88 4.28
C LYS A 27 -10.80 -15.79 4.78
N MET A 28 -10.40 -14.85 3.90
CA MET A 28 -9.54 -13.71 4.25
C MET A 28 -10.24 -12.80 5.25
N LEU A 29 -11.50 -12.45 5.01
CA LEU A 29 -12.29 -11.64 5.94
C LEU A 29 -12.36 -12.30 7.32
N ARG A 30 -12.58 -13.61 7.40
CA ARG A 30 -12.66 -14.32 8.68
C ARG A 30 -11.30 -14.38 9.40
N GLY A 31 -10.23 -14.68 8.68
CA GLY A 31 -8.93 -15.05 9.25
C GLY A 31 -7.91 -13.91 9.35
N GLU A 32 -7.84 -13.03 8.36
CA GLU A 32 -6.63 -12.22 8.12
C GLU A 32 -6.82 -10.72 8.37
N VAL A 33 -8.04 -10.21 8.23
CA VAL A 33 -8.34 -8.76 8.37
C VAL A 33 -9.40 -8.48 9.42
N ASP A 34 -9.32 -7.29 10.03
CA ASP A 34 -10.41 -6.79 10.87
C ASP A 34 -11.61 -6.44 10.00
N VAL A 35 -12.81 -6.61 10.55
CA VAL A 35 -14.06 -6.24 9.88
C VAL A 35 -14.87 -5.35 10.80
N ALA A 36 -15.27 -4.20 10.27
CA ALA A 36 -16.13 -3.25 10.92
C ALA A 36 -17.37 -3.00 10.05
N ILE A 37 -18.54 -3.00 10.64
CA ILE A 37 -19.81 -2.76 9.94
C ILE A 37 -20.43 -1.44 10.40
N ASN A 38 -20.86 -0.61 9.46
CA ASN A 38 -21.36 0.76 9.65
C ASN A 38 -22.86 0.84 9.99
N PHE A 39 -23.46 -0.29 10.33
CA PHE A 39 -24.85 -0.41 10.75
C PHE A 39 -24.89 -1.15 12.09
N THR A 40 -26.07 -1.32 12.66
CA THR A 40 -26.28 -1.91 13.99
C THR A 40 -26.78 -3.35 13.91
N MET A 41 -26.75 -4.05 15.04
CA MET A 41 -27.38 -5.38 15.15
C MET A 41 -28.91 -5.30 14.98
N GLN A 42 -29.54 -4.17 15.35
CA GLN A 42 -30.97 -3.94 15.10
C GLN A 42 -31.26 -3.89 13.60
N ASP A 43 -30.38 -3.25 12.82
CA ASP A 43 -30.50 -3.21 11.36
C ASP A 43 -30.43 -4.59 10.73
N VAL A 44 -29.57 -5.49 11.26
CA VAL A 44 -29.51 -6.91 10.84
C VAL A 44 -30.86 -7.58 11.08
N MET A 45 -31.43 -7.43 12.28
CA MET A 45 -32.70 -8.05 12.64
C MET A 45 -33.88 -7.51 11.81
N ALA A 46 -33.82 -6.25 11.40
CA ALA A 46 -34.83 -5.60 10.56
C ALA A 46 -34.65 -5.86 9.05
N SER A 47 -33.65 -6.64 8.61
CA SER A 47 -33.27 -6.77 7.18
C SER A 47 -34.19 -7.63 6.30
N GLY A 48 -35.40 -7.97 6.76
CA GLY A 48 -36.37 -8.74 5.97
C GLY A 48 -35.75 -9.99 5.33
N ALA A 49 -35.77 -10.05 3.99
CA ALA A 49 -35.24 -11.19 3.22
C ALA A 49 -33.72 -11.42 3.38
N SER A 50 -32.94 -10.38 3.71
CA SER A 50 -31.48 -10.50 3.91
C SER A 50 -31.12 -10.91 5.35
N ARG A 51 -32.07 -10.96 6.28
CA ARG A 51 -31.83 -11.20 7.72
C ARG A 51 -31.04 -12.48 7.99
N ASP A 52 -31.43 -13.59 7.37
CA ASP A 52 -30.80 -14.89 7.62
C ASP A 52 -29.35 -14.92 7.15
N VAL A 53 -29.09 -14.31 5.99
CA VAL A 53 -27.76 -14.27 5.37
C VAL A 53 -26.82 -13.38 6.18
N LEU A 54 -27.27 -12.18 6.56
CA LEU A 54 -26.51 -11.27 7.41
C LEU A 54 -26.25 -11.86 8.81
N SER A 55 -27.27 -12.48 9.42
CA SER A 55 -27.12 -13.09 10.76
C SER A 55 -26.12 -14.25 10.73
N LYS A 56 -26.16 -15.09 9.68
CA LYS A 56 -25.17 -16.16 9.47
C LYS A 56 -23.77 -15.60 9.33
N PHE A 57 -23.59 -14.55 8.52
CA PHE A 57 -22.30 -13.89 8.37
C PHE A 57 -21.78 -13.34 9.71
N VAL A 58 -22.60 -12.58 10.44
CA VAL A 58 -22.24 -12.05 11.77
C VAL A 58 -21.81 -13.19 12.71
N GLY A 59 -22.60 -14.27 12.77
CA GLY A 59 -22.27 -15.45 13.56
C GLY A 59 -20.91 -16.04 13.18
N GLN A 60 -20.66 -16.26 11.89
CA GLN A 60 -19.38 -16.77 11.38
C GLN A 60 -18.19 -15.85 11.69
N MET A 61 -18.41 -14.54 11.73
CA MET A 61 -17.38 -13.55 12.01
C MET A 61 -17.10 -13.38 13.52
N THR A 62 -18.01 -13.80 14.39
CA THR A 62 -17.81 -13.74 15.85
C THR A 62 -17.15 -14.99 16.44
N VAL A 63 -17.26 -16.14 15.78
CA VAL A 63 -16.79 -17.44 16.31
C VAL A 63 -15.43 -17.82 15.72
N GLY A 64 -14.50 -18.27 16.57
CA GLY A 64 -13.26 -18.92 16.13
C GLY A 64 -12.21 -17.99 15.53
N ARG A 65 -12.29 -16.68 15.76
CA ARG A 65 -11.26 -15.72 15.37
C ARG A 65 -10.08 -15.76 16.34
N LYS A 66 -8.87 -15.95 15.81
CA LYS A 66 -7.65 -15.96 16.62
C LYS A 66 -7.17 -14.56 16.98
N GLN A 67 -7.03 -13.67 15.98
CA GLN A 67 -6.38 -12.36 16.16
C GLN A 67 -7.13 -11.17 15.54
N THR A 68 -8.10 -11.41 14.66
CA THR A 68 -8.85 -10.36 13.97
C THR A 68 -10.07 -9.90 14.75
N LYS A 69 -10.44 -8.63 14.61
CA LYS A 69 -11.57 -8.00 15.32
C LYS A 69 -12.78 -7.89 14.43
N PHE A 70 -13.95 -8.25 14.96
CA PHE A 70 -15.26 -7.98 14.35
C PHE A 70 -15.97 -6.95 15.24
N ARG A 71 -16.49 -5.87 14.66
CA ARG A 71 -17.24 -4.88 15.44
C ARG A 71 -18.32 -4.20 14.62
N PHE A 72 -19.42 -3.87 15.29
CA PHE A 72 -20.34 -2.83 14.84
C PHE A 72 -19.71 -1.47 15.18
N MET A 73 -19.70 -0.54 14.23
CA MET A 73 -19.01 0.74 14.38
C MET A 73 -20.02 1.88 14.35
N GLN A 74 -19.98 2.71 15.38
CA GLN A 74 -20.83 3.87 15.58
C GLN A 74 -19.96 5.00 16.16
N PRO A 75 -19.86 6.18 15.51
CA PRO A 75 -20.46 6.51 14.20
C PRO A 75 -19.86 5.68 13.06
N ALA A 76 -20.54 5.63 11.91
CA ALA A 76 -20.04 4.99 10.70
C ALA A 76 -18.71 5.62 10.24
N TYR A 77 -17.81 4.80 9.68
CA TYR A 77 -16.58 5.26 9.05
C TYR A 77 -16.50 4.76 7.59
N PRO A 78 -16.12 5.64 6.63
CA PRO A 78 -15.79 7.06 6.85
C PRO A 78 -16.99 7.90 7.29
N ALA A 79 -16.75 9.14 7.75
CA ALA A 79 -17.85 10.08 7.98
C ALA A 79 -18.58 10.35 6.64
N ARG A 80 -19.87 10.66 6.72
CA ARG A 80 -20.71 10.97 5.55
C ARG A 80 -20.95 12.49 5.46
N PRO A 81 -20.92 13.10 4.27
CA PRO A 81 -20.53 12.49 2.98
C PRO A 81 -19.04 12.11 2.95
N ILE A 82 -18.69 11.05 2.21
CA ILE A 82 -17.30 10.61 2.10
C ILE A 82 -16.48 11.62 1.30
N THR A 83 -15.41 12.15 1.89
CA THR A 83 -14.47 13.03 1.20
C THR A 83 -13.30 12.25 0.58
N LEU A 84 -12.72 12.73 -0.52
CA LEU A 84 -11.54 12.12 -1.16
C LEU A 84 -10.35 11.88 -0.21
N THR A 85 -10.25 12.65 0.87
CA THR A 85 -9.18 12.57 1.88
C THR A 85 -9.57 11.76 3.11
N PHE A 86 -10.63 10.96 3.09
CA PHE A 86 -11.10 10.27 4.31
C PHE A 86 -10.04 9.36 4.96
N TYR A 87 -9.06 8.91 4.16
CA TYR A 87 -7.97 8.06 4.60
C TYR A 87 -6.97 8.77 5.53
N THR A 88 -7.06 10.10 5.70
CA THR A 88 -6.19 10.90 6.58
C THR A 88 -6.62 10.88 8.05
N GLN A 89 -7.71 10.17 8.38
CA GLN A 89 -8.28 10.05 9.73
C GLN A 89 -7.65 8.86 10.49
N PRO A 90 -7.73 8.83 11.84
CA PRO A 90 -6.61 8.57 12.76
C PRO A 90 -5.83 7.28 12.53
N LEU A 91 -4.61 7.20 13.10
CA LEU A 91 -3.67 6.06 12.95
C LEU A 91 -4.31 4.67 13.18
N SER A 92 -5.41 4.58 13.93
CA SER A 92 -6.22 3.36 14.07
C SER A 92 -6.77 2.81 12.75
N HIS A 93 -6.72 3.59 11.66
CA HIS A 93 -7.24 3.27 10.34
C HIS A 93 -6.19 3.36 9.21
N ARG A 94 -4.89 3.23 9.52
CA ARG A 94 -3.77 3.31 8.54
C ARG A 94 -3.94 2.50 7.24
N ARG A 95 -4.74 1.43 7.25
CA ARG A 95 -4.99 0.57 6.09
C ARG A 95 -6.49 0.28 5.96
N PRO A 96 -7.31 1.27 5.58
CA PRO A 96 -8.75 1.10 5.49
C PRO A 96 -9.09 0.45 4.15
N VAL A 97 -10.07 -0.43 4.12
CA VAL A 97 -10.69 -0.93 2.88
C VAL A 97 -12.17 -0.63 3.01
N VAL A 98 -12.72 0.20 2.13
CA VAL A 98 -14.06 0.78 2.34
C VAL A 98 -15.04 0.28 1.29
N MET A 99 -16.03 -0.48 1.72
CA MET A 99 -17.18 -0.90 0.92
C MET A 99 -18.38 -0.07 1.39
N ALA A 100 -18.70 0.98 0.65
CA ALA A 100 -19.68 1.98 1.09
C ALA A 100 -20.72 2.29 0.01
N ASP A 101 -21.90 2.67 0.48
CA ASP A 101 -23.04 3.14 -0.30
C ASP A 101 -23.11 4.67 -0.14
N ASP A 102 -22.29 5.37 -0.93
CA ASP A 102 -22.17 6.82 -0.92
C ASP A 102 -21.84 7.31 -2.34
N THR A 103 -22.43 8.44 -2.72
CA THR A 103 -22.32 9.01 -4.08
C THR A 103 -20.88 9.40 -4.45
N GLU A 104 -20.04 9.73 -3.47
CA GLU A 104 -18.67 10.16 -3.67
C GLU A 104 -17.68 8.99 -3.85
N MET A 105 -18.14 7.74 -3.67
CA MET A 105 -17.28 6.57 -3.72
C MET A 105 -16.69 6.31 -5.10
N ALA A 106 -17.40 6.67 -6.17
CA ALA A 106 -16.87 6.59 -7.53
C ALA A 106 -15.65 7.52 -7.70
N GLY A 107 -15.72 8.74 -7.16
CA GLY A 107 -14.60 9.68 -7.14
C GLY A 107 -13.42 9.16 -6.31
N CYS A 108 -13.70 8.61 -5.13
CA CYS A 108 -12.66 7.99 -4.28
C CYS A 108 -11.96 6.82 -4.98
N LYS A 109 -12.72 5.98 -5.70
CA LYS A 109 -12.20 4.85 -6.48
C LYS A 109 -11.30 5.33 -7.61
N ALA A 110 -11.72 6.37 -8.34
CA ALA A 110 -10.94 6.99 -9.41
C ALA A 110 -9.66 7.68 -8.91
N ALA A 111 -9.67 8.21 -7.68
CA ALA A 111 -8.49 8.83 -7.07
C ALA A 111 -7.35 7.81 -6.84
N GLY A 112 -7.69 6.55 -6.56
CA GLY A 112 -6.68 5.48 -6.40
C GLY A 112 -5.83 5.61 -5.13
N THR A 113 -6.30 6.34 -4.12
CA THR A 113 -5.60 6.57 -2.83
C THR A 113 -5.91 5.53 -1.76
N CYS A 114 -7.04 4.82 -1.91
CA CYS A 114 -7.53 3.81 -0.97
C CYS A 114 -8.24 2.71 -1.75
N LEU A 115 -8.20 1.48 -1.24
CA LEU A 115 -8.97 0.38 -1.81
C LEU A 115 -10.44 0.54 -1.38
N VAL A 116 -11.29 0.77 -2.37
CA VAL A 116 -12.70 1.07 -2.16
C VAL A 116 -13.61 0.30 -3.13
N GLY A 117 -14.86 0.06 -2.73
CA GLY A 117 -15.89 -0.56 -3.56
C GLY A 117 -17.25 0.10 -3.34
N THR A 118 -17.97 0.34 -4.44
CA THR A 118 -19.38 0.72 -4.45
C THR A 118 -20.25 -0.53 -4.32
N VAL A 119 -21.57 -0.36 -4.13
CA VAL A 119 -22.50 -1.48 -4.05
C VAL A 119 -22.40 -2.35 -5.30
N GLY A 120 -22.07 -3.64 -5.13
CA GLY A 120 -21.88 -4.63 -6.21
C GLY A 120 -20.43 -4.83 -6.66
N ASP A 121 -19.50 -3.97 -6.23
CA ASP A 121 -18.07 -4.04 -6.57
C ASP A 121 -17.23 -4.72 -5.48
N GLU A 122 -17.85 -5.27 -4.43
CA GLU A 122 -17.14 -5.73 -3.23
C GLU A 122 -16.21 -6.90 -3.53
N LEU A 123 -16.70 -7.93 -4.24
CA LEU A 123 -15.89 -9.10 -4.56
C LEU A 123 -14.71 -8.74 -5.47
N PRO A 124 -14.88 -7.99 -6.59
CA PRO A 124 -13.75 -7.48 -7.37
C PRO A 124 -12.77 -6.63 -6.55
N ALA A 125 -13.23 -5.76 -5.65
CA ALA A 125 -12.35 -4.92 -4.86
C ALA A 125 -11.55 -5.74 -3.83
N LEU A 126 -12.22 -6.61 -3.07
CA LEU A 126 -11.62 -7.41 -2.01
C LEU A 126 -10.75 -8.54 -2.56
N SER A 127 -11.10 -9.12 -3.71
CA SER A 127 -10.28 -10.17 -4.33
C SER A 127 -8.90 -9.69 -4.74
N ARG A 128 -8.68 -8.38 -4.91
CA ARG A 128 -7.34 -7.80 -5.16
C ARG A 128 -6.40 -7.91 -3.95
N LEU A 129 -6.95 -8.13 -2.76
CA LEU A 129 -6.18 -8.31 -1.52
C LEU A 129 -5.56 -9.71 -1.39
N HIS A 130 -5.99 -10.64 -2.22
CA HIS A 130 -5.33 -11.92 -2.40
C HIS A 130 -5.06 -12.13 -3.89
N ARG A 131 -4.31 -13.17 -4.26
CA ARG A 131 -3.90 -13.41 -5.64
C ARG A 131 -4.62 -14.62 -6.20
N GLY A 132 -5.60 -14.35 -7.05
CA GLY A 132 -6.33 -15.33 -7.85
C GLY A 132 -7.18 -16.28 -7.01
N ASP A 133 -7.36 -17.48 -7.55
CA ASP A 133 -8.13 -18.60 -7.00
C ASP A 133 -7.39 -19.37 -5.88
N LYS A 134 -6.13 -19.02 -5.56
CA LYS A 134 -5.25 -19.86 -4.74
C LYS A 134 -5.08 -19.42 -3.28
N TYR A 135 -5.83 -18.42 -2.81
CA TYR A 135 -5.68 -17.86 -1.46
C TYR A 135 -4.20 -17.57 -1.12
N LYS A 136 -3.52 -16.79 -1.98
CA LYS A 136 -2.11 -16.42 -1.81
C LYS A 136 -1.95 -14.92 -1.59
N PHE A 137 -1.01 -14.54 -0.73
CA PHE A 137 -0.71 -13.14 -0.43
C PHE A 137 0.67 -12.70 -0.89
N SER A 138 1.54 -13.62 -1.32
CA SER A 138 2.87 -13.31 -1.83
C SER A 138 3.01 -13.74 -3.28
N THR A 139 3.69 -12.94 -4.09
CA THR A 139 4.01 -13.25 -5.48
C THR A 139 5.48 -12.93 -5.74
N PRO A 140 6.35 -13.96 -5.88
CA PRO A 140 7.69 -13.74 -6.36
C PRO A 140 7.64 -13.42 -7.86
N LEU A 141 8.36 -12.37 -8.25
CA LEU A 141 8.60 -11.98 -9.63
C LEU A 141 10.05 -12.32 -9.93
N THR A 142 10.29 -13.38 -10.70
CA THR A 142 11.64 -13.79 -11.10
C THR A 142 12.19 -12.77 -12.08
N ILE A 143 13.29 -12.12 -11.73
CA ILE A 143 13.92 -11.08 -12.55
C ILE A 143 14.64 -11.76 -13.72
N GLY A 144 14.39 -11.29 -14.95
CA GLY A 144 14.99 -11.89 -16.14
C GLY A 144 14.32 -11.47 -17.44
N ASN A 145 14.94 -11.80 -18.58
CA ASN A 145 14.49 -11.41 -19.93
C ASN A 145 13.64 -12.49 -20.65
N GLY A 146 13.37 -13.62 -20.00
CA GLY A 146 12.60 -14.73 -20.54
C GLY A 146 11.08 -14.56 -20.42
N ASN A 147 10.34 -15.43 -21.10
CA ASN A 147 8.87 -15.43 -21.04
C ASN A 147 8.37 -15.64 -19.62
N GLY A 148 7.52 -14.72 -19.14
CA GLY A 148 6.97 -14.75 -17.79
C GLY A 148 7.92 -14.23 -16.70
N GLN A 149 9.10 -13.72 -17.06
CA GLN A 149 10.02 -13.07 -16.12
C GLN A 149 9.74 -11.57 -16.00
N PHE A 150 10.24 -11.00 -14.91
CA PHE A 150 10.19 -9.58 -14.61
C PHE A 150 11.34 -8.85 -15.31
N ALA A 151 11.04 -8.27 -16.46
CA ALA A 151 11.95 -7.59 -17.37
C ALA A 151 11.74 -6.08 -17.42
N SER A 152 10.70 -5.54 -16.77
CA SER A 152 10.43 -4.11 -16.72
C SER A 152 9.58 -3.70 -15.53
N TRP A 153 9.84 -2.51 -14.98
CA TRP A 153 8.99 -1.91 -13.94
C TRP A 153 7.53 -1.82 -14.34
N GLN A 154 7.21 -1.62 -15.63
CA GLN A 154 5.82 -1.54 -16.11
C GLN A 154 4.99 -2.79 -15.80
N GLN A 155 5.63 -3.96 -15.64
CA GLN A 155 4.93 -5.18 -15.23
C GLN A 155 4.39 -5.11 -13.79
N LEU A 156 4.86 -4.17 -12.96
CA LEU A 156 4.28 -3.91 -11.65
C LEU A 156 2.92 -3.22 -11.73
N THR A 157 2.69 -2.33 -12.71
CA THR A 157 1.47 -1.50 -12.79
C THR A 157 0.16 -2.26 -12.53
N PRO A 158 -0.14 -3.40 -13.19
CA PRO A 158 -1.39 -4.13 -12.94
C PRO A 158 -1.44 -4.80 -11.56
N LEU A 159 -0.30 -4.96 -10.88
CA LEU A 159 -0.17 -5.62 -9.60
C LEU A 159 -0.28 -4.64 -8.42
N VAL A 160 -0.08 -3.34 -8.64
CA VAL A 160 -0.08 -2.35 -7.57
C VAL A 160 -1.50 -2.04 -7.10
N LEU A 161 -1.70 -1.99 -5.79
CA LEU A 161 -2.94 -1.58 -5.17
C LEU A 161 -3.01 -0.06 -5.00
N PRO A 162 -4.22 0.52 -4.84
CA PRO A 162 -4.37 1.93 -4.47
C PRO A 162 -3.54 2.26 -3.23
N PHE A 163 -2.96 3.46 -3.14
CA PHE A 163 -2.26 3.88 -1.93
C PHE A 163 -2.17 5.40 -1.84
N HIS A 164 -1.96 5.91 -0.62
CA HIS A 164 -1.73 7.33 -0.35
C HIS A 164 -0.35 7.59 0.26
N ASP A 165 0.32 6.55 0.75
CA ASP A 165 1.69 6.60 1.25
C ASP A 165 2.57 5.59 0.50
N LEU A 166 3.76 6.02 0.13
CA LEU A 166 4.80 5.23 -0.51
C LEU A 166 6.12 5.45 0.23
N ILE A 167 6.63 4.42 0.89
CA ILE A 167 7.90 4.47 1.62
C ILE A 167 8.89 3.58 0.89
N LEU A 168 9.93 4.17 0.32
CA LEU A 168 11.05 3.48 -0.29
C LEU A 168 12.21 3.47 0.70
N HIS A 169 12.68 2.27 1.03
CA HIS A 169 13.84 2.08 1.89
C HIS A 169 14.87 1.26 1.11
N ASP A 170 15.90 1.93 0.60
CA ASP A 170 16.97 1.30 -0.17
C ASP A 170 18.29 2.07 0.00
N ARG A 171 19.26 1.38 0.60
CA ARG A 171 20.60 1.87 0.88
C ARG A 171 21.36 2.38 -0.36
N TYR A 172 21.12 1.80 -1.52
CA TYR A 172 21.94 2.05 -2.72
C TYR A 172 21.16 2.63 -3.90
N LEU A 173 19.89 2.98 -3.69
CA LEU A 173 19.06 3.55 -4.76
C LEU A 173 19.74 4.76 -5.39
N LEU A 174 20.38 5.60 -4.55
CA LEU A 174 21.01 6.84 -4.98
C LEU A 174 22.51 6.76 -5.26
N ARG A 175 23.10 5.56 -5.16
CA ARG A 175 24.57 5.42 -5.20
C ARG A 175 25.16 5.78 -6.56
N GLN A 176 24.42 5.55 -7.63
CA GLN A 176 24.88 5.81 -9.00
C GLN A 176 23.92 6.76 -9.70
N SER A 177 24.40 7.96 -9.95
CA SER A 177 23.66 9.08 -10.52
C SER A 177 22.89 8.74 -11.80
N TRP A 178 23.54 8.03 -12.73
CA TRP A 178 22.90 7.57 -13.97
C TRP A 178 21.75 6.61 -13.69
N ALA A 179 21.88 5.74 -12.69
CA ALA A 179 20.85 4.76 -12.33
C ALA A 179 19.68 5.48 -11.68
N VAL A 180 19.93 6.49 -10.84
CA VAL A 180 18.88 7.37 -10.32
C VAL A 180 18.12 8.04 -11.45
N ARG A 181 18.83 8.77 -12.34
CA ARG A 181 18.20 9.57 -13.40
C ARG A 181 17.42 8.74 -14.42
N HIS A 182 17.73 7.44 -14.55
CA HIS A 182 17.02 6.54 -15.46
C HIS A 182 16.00 5.63 -14.76
N ASN A 183 16.45 4.83 -13.79
CA ASN A 183 15.66 3.75 -13.23
C ASN A 183 14.65 4.23 -12.17
N TYR A 184 14.99 5.23 -11.35
CA TYR A 184 14.08 5.73 -10.31
C TYR A 184 12.78 6.33 -10.90
N PRO A 185 12.82 7.17 -11.95
CA PRO A 185 11.60 7.62 -12.64
C PRO A 185 10.73 6.47 -13.13
N LEU A 186 11.31 5.45 -13.75
CA LEU A 186 10.55 4.29 -14.29
C LEU A 186 9.90 3.47 -13.18
N LEU A 187 10.60 3.28 -12.05
CA LEU A 187 10.04 2.64 -10.86
C LEU A 187 8.86 3.45 -10.32
N LEU A 188 9.04 4.75 -10.12
CA LEU A 188 7.99 5.63 -9.63
C LEU A 188 6.77 5.62 -10.55
N GLU A 189 6.98 5.82 -11.86
CA GLU A 189 5.95 5.79 -12.88
C GLU A 189 5.14 4.49 -12.78
N ALA A 190 5.81 3.34 -12.79
CA ALA A 190 5.13 2.05 -12.69
C ALA A 190 4.31 1.89 -11.40
N LEU A 191 4.82 2.43 -10.29
CA LEU A 191 4.15 2.38 -8.98
C LEU A 191 2.95 3.30 -8.91
N VAL A 192 3.01 4.52 -9.46
CA VAL A 192 1.97 5.55 -9.28
C VAL A 192 0.97 5.67 -10.43
N ARG A 193 1.29 5.13 -11.61
CA ARG A 193 0.46 5.20 -12.82
C ARG A 193 -1.03 4.94 -12.59
N GLY A 194 -1.85 5.80 -13.18
CA GLY A 194 -3.31 5.69 -13.15
C GLY A 194 -3.99 6.13 -11.85
N ARG A 195 -3.25 6.76 -10.92
CA ARG A 195 -3.81 7.40 -9.73
C ARG A 195 -4.16 8.85 -10.03
N ARG A 196 -4.97 9.48 -9.17
CA ARG A 196 -5.33 10.91 -9.28
C ARG A 196 -5.35 11.67 -7.96
N GLY A 197 -4.94 11.03 -6.87
CA GLY A 197 -4.90 11.68 -5.56
C GLY A 197 -3.49 12.02 -5.14
N LYS A 198 -3.39 13.05 -4.29
CA LYS A 198 -2.15 13.45 -3.65
C LYS A 198 -1.51 12.30 -2.87
N LEU A 199 -0.20 12.13 -3.03
CA LEU A 199 0.58 11.07 -2.40
C LEU A 199 1.58 11.64 -1.39
N ASN A 200 1.88 10.87 -0.35
CA ASN A 200 3.04 11.05 0.51
C ASN A 200 4.14 10.08 0.07
N ILE A 201 5.32 10.58 -0.28
CA ILE A 201 6.46 9.77 -0.68
C ILE A 201 7.60 10.02 0.29
N VAL A 202 8.10 8.95 0.90
CA VAL A 202 9.27 8.97 1.78
C VAL A 202 10.35 8.09 1.16
N LEU A 203 11.54 8.66 0.93
CA LEU A 203 12.72 7.92 0.52
C LEU A 203 13.72 7.89 1.67
N MET A 204 14.06 6.69 2.15
CA MET A 204 15.15 6.49 3.10
C MET A 204 16.31 5.78 2.40
N THR A 205 17.47 6.43 2.38
CA THR A 205 18.66 6.00 1.62
C THR A 205 19.93 6.57 2.24
N LEU A 206 21.10 6.12 1.80
CA LEU A 206 22.34 6.71 2.30
C LEU A 206 22.60 8.06 1.65
N GLU A 207 23.28 8.94 2.39
CA GLU A 207 23.89 10.11 1.78
C GLU A 207 24.80 9.72 0.61
N PRO A 208 24.83 10.55 -0.45
CA PRO A 208 25.82 10.38 -1.49
C PRO A 208 27.24 10.44 -0.92
N GLU A 209 28.15 9.65 -1.49
CA GLU A 209 29.57 9.67 -1.10
C GLU A 209 30.13 11.10 -1.33
N ARG A 210 30.80 11.69 -0.33
CA ARG A 210 31.21 13.13 -0.32
C ARG A 210 32.06 13.55 -1.53
N ASP A 211 32.85 12.62 -2.08
CA ASP A 211 33.73 12.89 -3.23
C ASP A 211 33.03 12.66 -4.59
N ASN A 212 31.76 12.25 -4.59
CA ASN A 212 31.00 12.03 -5.82
C ASN A 212 30.41 13.35 -6.34
N THR A 213 31.14 14.00 -7.25
CA THR A 213 30.74 15.26 -7.88
C THR A 213 29.53 15.15 -8.82
N ASP A 214 29.11 13.93 -9.17
CA ASP A 214 27.92 13.67 -9.99
C ASP A 214 26.76 13.11 -9.14
N SER A 215 26.83 13.24 -7.81
CA SER A 215 25.74 12.81 -6.93
C SER A 215 24.43 13.55 -7.22
N VAL A 216 23.31 12.86 -6.97
CA VAL A 216 21.97 13.46 -7.05
C VAL A 216 21.62 14.00 -5.66
N ASP A 217 21.47 15.31 -5.56
CA ASP A 217 21.10 15.97 -4.32
C ASP A 217 19.58 15.99 -4.07
N TYR A 218 19.17 16.48 -2.91
CA TYR A 218 17.75 16.62 -2.55
C TYR A 218 16.96 17.45 -3.57
N THR A 219 17.54 18.52 -4.11
CA THR A 219 16.86 19.42 -5.05
C THR A 219 16.53 18.71 -6.35
N GLU A 220 17.50 17.98 -6.91
CA GLU A 220 17.30 17.18 -8.12
C GLU A 220 16.31 16.04 -7.88
N LEU A 221 16.44 15.30 -6.77
CA LEU A 221 15.49 14.24 -6.40
C LEU A 221 14.07 14.78 -6.28
N ARG A 222 13.88 15.86 -5.51
CA ARG A 222 12.58 16.49 -5.30
C ARG A 222 11.95 16.88 -6.63
N ARG A 223 12.73 17.48 -7.52
CA ARG A 223 12.26 17.86 -8.86
C ARG A 223 11.84 16.63 -9.66
N MET A 224 12.70 15.60 -9.76
CA MET A 224 12.39 14.37 -10.51
C MET A 224 11.15 13.65 -9.96
N THR A 225 11.05 13.48 -8.64
CA THR A 225 9.92 12.83 -7.99
C THR A 225 8.63 13.61 -8.25
N LYS A 226 8.64 14.92 -8.06
CA LYS A 226 7.45 15.75 -8.26
C LYS A 226 7.01 15.79 -9.72
N GLU A 227 7.94 15.89 -10.67
CA GLU A 227 7.62 15.85 -12.10
C GLU A 227 6.97 14.53 -12.50
N VAL A 228 7.58 13.39 -12.18
CA VAL A 228 7.06 12.06 -12.54
C VAL A 228 5.69 11.82 -11.92
N VAL A 229 5.54 12.12 -10.63
CA VAL A 229 4.27 11.84 -9.93
C VAL A 229 3.18 12.79 -10.37
N THR A 230 3.48 14.07 -10.60
CA THR A 230 2.49 15.03 -11.11
C THR A 230 2.06 14.67 -12.53
N ALA A 231 2.99 14.19 -13.39
CA ALA A 231 2.65 13.73 -14.74
C ALA A 231 1.68 12.54 -14.73
N GLU A 232 1.90 11.58 -13.82
CA GLU A 232 1.08 10.36 -13.74
C GLU A 232 -0.22 10.54 -12.93
N THR A 233 -0.27 11.50 -12.00
CA THR A 233 -1.39 11.66 -11.06
C THR A 233 -2.16 12.97 -11.18
N GLY A 234 -1.60 13.98 -11.85
CA GLY A 234 -2.15 15.34 -11.90
C GLY A 234 -2.01 16.13 -10.60
N GLU A 235 -1.44 15.54 -9.54
CA GLU A 235 -1.30 16.15 -8.22
C GLU A 235 0.18 16.12 -7.78
N GLU A 236 0.65 17.22 -7.21
CA GLU A 236 2.01 17.28 -6.69
C GLU A 236 2.11 16.48 -5.37
N PRO A 237 3.04 15.50 -5.24
CA PRO A 237 3.18 14.74 -4.01
C PRO A 237 3.84 15.57 -2.90
N ASN A 238 3.58 15.18 -1.66
CA ASN A 238 4.49 15.47 -0.57
C ASN A 238 5.72 14.55 -0.72
N PHE A 239 6.92 15.10 -0.62
CA PHE A 239 8.16 14.35 -0.74
C PHE A 239 9.11 14.64 0.43
N THR A 240 9.54 13.57 1.09
CA THR A 240 10.51 13.60 2.19
C THR A 240 11.65 12.65 1.89
N VAL A 241 12.89 13.11 2.09
CA VAL A 241 14.07 12.25 2.06
C VAL A 241 14.64 12.14 3.47
N VAL A 242 14.98 10.92 3.86
CA VAL A 242 15.69 10.59 5.09
C VAL A 242 17.06 10.06 4.69
N TRP A 243 18.08 10.82 5.05
CA TRP A 243 19.47 10.51 4.80
C TRP A 243 20.04 9.70 5.97
N GLY A 244 20.54 8.51 5.68
CA GLY A 244 21.36 7.76 6.62
C GLY A 244 22.84 8.01 6.38
N GLU A 245 23.62 8.13 7.45
CA GLU A 245 25.07 8.31 7.34
C GLU A 245 25.77 7.01 6.97
N ASN A 246 25.28 5.89 7.49
CA ASN A 246 25.96 4.60 7.35
C ASN A 246 24.98 3.41 7.26
N GLY A 247 25.55 2.23 7.06
CA GLY A 247 24.79 0.99 6.88
C GLY A 247 23.97 0.53 8.09
N HIS A 248 24.18 1.08 9.28
CA HIS A 248 23.32 0.82 10.43
C HIS A 248 22.02 1.63 10.38
N ASP A 249 22.04 2.79 9.73
CA ASP A 249 20.90 3.69 9.61
C ASP A 249 19.94 3.20 8.53
N VAL A 250 20.50 2.75 7.40
CA VAL A 250 19.72 2.18 6.28
C VAL A 250 20.06 0.70 6.14
N ARG A 251 19.06 -0.15 6.43
CA ARG A 251 19.21 -1.62 6.42
C ARG A 251 19.67 -2.14 5.05
N HIS A 252 20.32 -3.30 5.09
CA HIS A 252 20.71 -4.02 3.89
C HIS A 252 19.50 -4.50 3.07
N ASP A 253 18.41 -4.92 3.71
CA ASP A 253 17.21 -5.36 2.98
C ASP A 253 16.46 -4.16 2.39
N ARG A 254 15.97 -4.32 1.15
CA ARG A 254 15.31 -3.25 0.41
C ARG A 254 13.83 -3.46 0.40
N HIS A 255 13.12 -2.40 0.73
CA HIS A 255 11.68 -2.47 0.94
C HIS A 255 10.99 -1.30 0.28
N ILE A 256 9.83 -1.57 -0.33
CA ILE A 256 8.85 -0.54 -0.67
C ILE A 256 7.57 -0.88 0.09
N PHE A 257 7.11 0.03 0.92
CA PHE A 257 5.85 -0.12 1.64
C PHE A 257 4.81 0.82 1.05
N THR A 258 3.60 0.29 0.90
CA THR A 258 2.38 1.05 0.64
C THR A 258 1.33 0.68 1.69
N ASN A 259 0.15 1.27 1.58
CA ASN A 259 -0.98 0.96 2.44
C ASN A 259 -1.31 -0.54 2.51
N TYR A 260 -1.24 -1.25 1.37
CA TYR A 260 -1.70 -2.64 1.27
C TYR A 260 -0.62 -3.59 0.82
N GLN A 261 0.56 -3.10 0.44
CA GLN A 261 1.61 -3.94 -0.13
C GLN A 261 2.97 -3.65 0.49
N TRP A 262 3.78 -4.69 0.52
CA TRP A 262 5.19 -4.62 0.86
C TRP A 262 5.97 -5.34 -0.22
N LEU A 263 6.83 -4.63 -0.94
CA LEU A 263 7.75 -5.21 -1.89
C LEU A 263 9.08 -5.41 -1.19
N ALA A 264 9.64 -6.61 -1.31
CA ALA A 264 10.93 -6.96 -0.75
C ALA A 264 11.90 -7.37 -1.85
N SER A 265 13.11 -6.83 -1.78
CA SER A 265 14.22 -7.21 -2.64
C SER A 265 15.51 -7.44 -1.86
N HIS A 266 16.28 -8.41 -2.34
CA HIS A 266 17.63 -8.72 -1.87
C HIS A 266 18.70 -7.82 -2.52
N ASP A 267 18.34 -7.11 -3.60
CA ASP A 267 19.22 -6.14 -4.29
C ASP A 267 18.55 -4.76 -4.32
N SER A 268 19.34 -3.72 -4.64
CA SER A 268 18.79 -2.38 -4.84
C SER A 268 17.75 -2.39 -5.94
N PHE A 269 16.73 -1.54 -5.84
CA PHE A 269 15.73 -1.39 -6.89
C PHE A 269 16.28 -0.77 -8.19
N ASN A 270 17.59 -0.75 -8.40
CA ASN A 270 18.29 -0.34 -9.62
C ASN A 270 18.47 -1.50 -10.61
N TYR A 271 17.37 -2.14 -10.98
CA TYR A 271 17.42 -3.40 -11.75
C TYR A 271 17.79 -3.24 -13.22
N PHE A 272 17.47 -2.10 -13.83
CA PHE A 272 17.58 -1.92 -15.27
C PHE A 272 18.57 -0.80 -15.62
N ASN A 273 19.38 -1.04 -16.65
CA ASN A 273 20.29 -0.06 -17.24
C ASN A 273 19.51 0.94 -18.12
N SER A 274 20.20 1.98 -18.60
CA SER A 274 19.63 3.01 -19.48
C SER A 274 19.06 2.50 -20.81
N ASN A 275 19.48 1.32 -21.25
CA ASN A 275 18.98 0.63 -22.44
C ASN A 275 17.86 -0.38 -22.12
N GLY A 276 17.37 -0.43 -20.88
CA GLY A 276 16.38 -1.38 -20.39
C GLY A 276 16.91 -2.79 -20.11
N SER A 277 18.22 -3.05 -20.28
CA SER A 277 18.79 -4.36 -19.96
C SER A 277 18.90 -4.56 -18.46
N ILE A 278 18.67 -5.80 -18.02
CA ILE A 278 18.81 -6.18 -16.61
C ILE A 278 20.27 -6.06 -16.19
N ARG A 279 20.48 -5.44 -15.04
CA ARG A 279 21.76 -5.31 -14.34
C ARG A 279 21.77 -6.03 -13.00
N SER A 280 20.60 -6.11 -12.36
CA SER A 280 20.42 -6.74 -11.05
C SER A 280 21.00 -8.15 -11.00
N GLU A 281 21.66 -8.47 -9.89
CA GLU A 281 22.01 -9.86 -9.55
C GLU A 281 20.92 -10.53 -8.70
N ALA A 282 19.89 -9.79 -8.25
CA ALA A 282 18.74 -10.41 -7.60
C ALA A 282 18.00 -11.38 -8.52
N ASP A 283 17.68 -12.54 -7.96
CA ASP A 283 16.85 -13.54 -8.62
C ASP A 283 15.36 -13.16 -8.59
N THR A 284 14.91 -12.47 -7.53
CA THR A 284 13.48 -12.21 -7.31
C THR A 284 13.18 -10.86 -6.68
N LEU A 285 12.06 -10.27 -7.11
CA LEU A 285 11.33 -9.22 -6.41
C LEU A 285 10.06 -9.84 -5.83
N THR A 286 9.87 -9.81 -4.51
CA THR A 286 8.66 -10.39 -3.92
C THR A 286 7.65 -9.31 -3.57
N LEU A 287 6.43 -9.47 -4.09
CA LEU A 287 5.30 -8.61 -3.79
C LEU A 287 4.41 -9.28 -2.73
N HIS A 288 4.39 -8.73 -1.53
CA HIS A 288 3.53 -9.15 -0.42
C HIS A 288 2.28 -8.29 -0.35
N ASN A 289 1.13 -8.92 -0.10
CA ASN A 289 -0.12 -8.27 0.25
C ASN A 289 -0.29 -8.30 1.77
N LEU A 290 -0.46 -7.11 2.35
CA LEU A 290 -0.59 -6.92 3.79
C LEU A 290 -1.99 -7.26 4.32
N ALA A 291 -2.87 -7.84 3.48
CA ALA A 291 -4.08 -8.50 3.96
C ALA A 291 -3.74 -9.69 4.85
N ASP A 292 -2.70 -10.46 4.51
CA ASP A 292 -2.12 -11.50 5.36
C ASP A 292 -1.66 -10.92 6.70
N SER A 293 -2.10 -11.55 7.79
CA SER A 293 -1.86 -11.03 9.13
C SER A 293 -0.38 -11.10 9.56
N GLU A 294 0.33 -12.16 9.18
CA GLU A 294 1.74 -12.36 9.53
C GLU A 294 2.64 -11.41 8.74
N LEU A 295 2.44 -11.30 7.43
CA LEU A 295 3.19 -10.36 6.57
C LEU A 295 2.95 -8.91 7.01
N ARG A 296 1.72 -8.57 7.41
CA ARG A 296 1.40 -7.25 7.95
C ARG A 296 2.12 -6.97 9.25
N GLN A 297 2.17 -7.93 10.17
CA GLN A 297 2.92 -7.77 11.42
C GLN A 297 4.40 -7.53 11.13
N GLN A 298 5.01 -8.33 10.24
CA GLN A 298 6.41 -8.17 9.85
C GLN A 298 6.68 -6.79 9.22
N ALA A 299 5.79 -6.33 8.34
CA ALA A 299 5.88 -5.00 7.75
C ALA A 299 5.78 -3.88 8.81
N ASP A 300 4.87 -4.01 9.78
CA ASP A 300 4.73 -3.05 10.88
C ASP A 300 5.96 -3.03 11.80
N GLU A 301 6.57 -4.19 12.08
CA GLU A 301 7.83 -4.29 12.82
C GLU A 301 9.02 -3.68 12.06
N LEU A 302 9.06 -3.81 10.73
CA LEU A 302 10.06 -3.15 9.88
C LEU A 302 9.86 -1.63 9.86
N LEU A 303 8.62 -1.16 9.66
CA LEU A 303 8.27 0.26 9.70
C LEU A 303 8.57 0.87 11.09
N SER A 304 8.32 0.14 12.18
CA SER A 304 8.67 0.59 13.53
C SER A 304 10.19 0.72 13.71
N ARG A 305 10.99 -0.16 13.10
CA ARG A 305 12.45 -0.06 13.13
C ARG A 305 12.94 1.13 12.28
N ILE A 306 12.35 1.35 11.12
CA ILE A 306 12.61 2.54 10.28
C ILE A 306 12.28 3.81 11.07
N GLN A 307 11.13 3.86 11.74
CA GLN A 307 10.75 4.97 12.61
C GLN A 307 11.79 5.23 13.71
N GLY A 308 12.26 4.18 14.39
CA GLY A 308 13.30 4.30 15.40
C GLY A 308 14.60 4.90 14.86
N ARG A 309 14.97 4.58 13.61
CA ARG A 309 16.14 5.19 12.94
C ARG A 309 15.92 6.65 12.59
N ILE A 310 14.75 7.00 12.03
CA ILE A 310 14.40 8.39 11.75
C ILE A 310 14.48 9.23 13.03
N THR A 311 13.91 8.74 14.13
CA THR A 311 13.95 9.43 15.42
C THR A 311 15.38 9.58 15.96
N ALA A 312 16.25 8.59 15.77
CA ALA A 312 17.65 8.69 16.19
C ALA A 312 18.42 9.73 15.36
N LEU A 313 18.25 9.73 14.03
CA LEU A 313 18.87 10.71 13.14
C LEU A 313 18.42 12.14 13.46
N LEU A 314 17.11 12.35 13.63
CA LEU A 314 16.56 13.67 14.00
C LEU A 314 17.04 14.19 15.35
N ALA A 315 17.35 13.29 16.29
CA ALA A 315 17.91 13.66 17.58
C ALA A 315 19.39 14.09 17.49
N ASP A 316 20.10 13.62 16.46
CA ASP A 316 21.49 13.99 16.17
C ASP A 316 21.54 15.29 15.35
N ASP A 317 20.92 15.30 14.18
CA ASP A 317 20.74 16.50 13.35
C ASP A 317 19.41 16.45 12.56
N SER A 318 18.64 17.53 12.65
CA SER A 318 17.43 17.70 11.86
C SER A 318 17.67 17.75 10.34
N ALA A 319 18.90 18.00 9.90
CA ALA A 319 19.31 18.03 8.50
C ALA A 319 19.24 16.65 7.82
N PHE A 320 19.25 15.54 8.57
CA PHE A 320 19.07 14.21 8.01
C PHE A 320 17.68 13.97 7.43
N VAL A 321 16.70 14.85 7.69
CA VAL A 321 15.36 14.74 7.14
C VAL A 321 14.98 16.03 6.40
N GLU A 322 14.97 15.93 5.07
CA GLU A 322 14.64 17.04 4.17
C GLU A 322 13.24 16.88 3.55
N GLY A 323 12.55 18.00 3.35
CA GLY A 323 11.27 18.05 2.61
C GLY A 323 10.02 18.19 3.45
N ASP A 324 8.92 17.65 2.94
CA ASP A 324 7.56 17.98 3.42
C ASP A 324 7.22 17.30 4.76
N ARG A 325 7.99 16.27 5.18
CA ARG A 325 7.84 15.54 6.46
C ARG A 325 6.42 15.00 6.68
N ALA A 326 5.82 14.49 5.61
CA ALA A 326 4.45 13.97 5.61
C ALA A 326 4.45 12.45 5.38
N SER A 327 3.83 11.72 6.30
CA SER A 327 3.51 10.30 6.13
C SER A 327 2.37 9.90 7.08
N SER A 328 1.57 8.92 6.66
CA SER A 328 0.54 8.31 7.52
C SER A 328 1.11 7.16 8.37
N PHE A 329 2.34 6.72 8.08
CA PHE A 329 2.99 5.57 8.73
C PHE A 329 4.20 5.97 9.57
N LEU A 330 4.89 7.04 9.17
CA LEU A 330 6.09 7.57 9.81
C LEU A 330 5.83 8.97 10.38
N THR A 331 6.56 9.33 11.42
CA THR A 331 6.57 10.64 12.07
C THR A 331 7.98 11.23 12.01
N PHE A 332 8.06 12.55 11.85
CA PHE A 332 9.29 13.31 11.67
C PHE A 332 9.32 14.53 12.59
#